data_AF-A0A1M7FXQ6-F1
#
_entry.id   AF-A0A1M7FXQ6-F1
#
_cell.length_a   1.000
_cell.length_b   1.000
_cell.length_c   1.000
_cell.angle_alpha   90.00
_cell.angle_beta   90.00
_cell.angle_gamma   90.00
#
_symmetry.space_group_name_H-M   'P 1'
#
loop_
_entity.id
_entity.type
_entity.pdbx_description
1 polymer ?
#
loop_
_entity_poly.entity_id
_entity_poly.type
_entity_poly.pdbx_seq_one_letter_code
_entity_poly.pdbx_strand_id
1 'polypeptide(L)'
;MELTRLIVKGGVISPGELREVVNMAMDHGLDSISFGSRQDIIFPKGLNLSSKEKIGKHHFVFPNEKSGNNIVSSYVSTDIFRNTNWLTGNKFLYILEQFKEQPKLKVNINDPKQQLVPLFTGHLNFIASEHEDYWYLYIRLPKWERMEVYPVLIYSWDIATFYYEIEKIVSEESYGIDMIFSLVSEALDTNNRTIDKPLNVPFYPFPYYEGMNRMGIDQYWLGLYWRNNLYDLDFLKEMCDLCFDCKIGKICITPWKSFIVKGIPKDRKLEWEKFLGKKGINVRHSLLELNWHLPVAMEWALNLKTFLVRTLDQFDISTYGLTFGISEYNRDGHYFTSIVVEKNELPAALESIKIRDTYNVLFAKNFDPNTREYIVHSQDIDKLELPTILIELSRKYFEELGNSVAESTENTQKKEKTQLDIYQCQECLTLYNSEYGDASQGIPKGILFTDLAESYCCSLCEAPKNNFKILEAVEN
;
A
#
# COMPACT_ATOMS: atom_id res chain seq x y z
N MET A 1 -0.21 -20.84 -7.62
CA MET A 1 -0.25 -21.92 -6.61
C MET A 1 -0.44 -21.26 -5.25
N GLU A 2 -1.53 -21.55 -4.56
CA GLU A 2 -1.71 -21.07 -3.18
C GLU A 2 -0.76 -21.86 -2.28
N LEU A 3 0.03 -21.16 -1.44
CA LEU A 3 1.07 -21.74 -0.59
C LEU A 3 0.57 -21.77 0.86
N THR A 4 1.06 -22.71 1.66
CA THR A 4 0.85 -22.65 3.11
C THR A 4 1.56 -21.43 3.67
N ARG A 5 0.83 -20.63 4.46
CA ARG A 5 1.35 -19.43 5.11
C ARG A 5 1.12 -19.50 6.61
N LEU A 6 2.00 -18.89 7.38
CA LEU A 6 1.83 -18.64 8.81
C LEU A 6 1.65 -17.14 9.01
N ILE A 7 0.55 -16.77 9.66
CA ILE A 7 0.22 -15.38 9.97
C ILE A 7 1.09 -14.88 11.13
N VAL A 8 1.72 -13.73 10.91
CA VAL A 8 2.57 -13.05 11.88
C VAL A 8 2.08 -11.61 12.01
N LYS A 9 1.20 -11.33 12.98
CA LYS A 9 0.52 -10.03 13.11
C LYS A 9 1.52 -8.87 13.14
N GLY A 10 1.40 -7.94 12.19
CA GLY A 10 2.30 -6.79 12.04
C GLY A 10 3.73 -7.15 11.61
N GLY A 11 3.97 -8.39 11.20
CA GLY A 11 5.30 -8.92 10.91
C GLY A 11 6.19 -9.10 12.14
N VAL A 12 5.63 -9.05 13.36
CA VAL A 12 6.41 -9.13 14.61
C VAL A 12 6.37 -10.54 15.16
N ILE A 13 7.53 -11.18 15.29
CA ILE A 13 7.67 -12.52 15.87
C ILE A 13 8.79 -12.52 16.90
N SER A 14 8.61 -13.24 18.01
CA SER A 14 9.71 -13.45 18.96
C SER A 14 10.71 -14.49 18.43
N PRO A 15 11.99 -14.44 18.83
CA PRO A 15 12.94 -15.49 18.47
C PRO A 15 12.50 -16.89 18.91
N GLY A 16 11.76 -16.99 20.03
CA GLY A 16 11.19 -18.27 20.49
C GLY A 16 10.14 -18.83 19.54
N GLU A 17 9.19 -18.00 19.13
CA GLU A 17 8.16 -18.40 18.17
C GLU A 17 8.76 -18.73 16.81
N LEU A 18 9.71 -17.93 16.32
CA LEU A 18 10.39 -18.25 15.06
C LEU A 18 11.14 -19.58 15.17
N ARG A 19 11.82 -19.85 16.28
CA ARG A 19 12.53 -21.11 16.51
C ARG A 19 11.57 -22.31 16.57
N GLU A 20 10.41 -22.17 17.21
CA GLU A 20 9.35 -23.19 17.20
C GLU A 20 8.91 -23.52 15.76
N VAL A 21 8.66 -22.48 14.96
CA VAL A 21 8.26 -22.61 13.55
C VAL A 21 9.36 -23.27 12.72
N VAL A 22 10.62 -22.87 12.93
CA VAL A 22 11.79 -23.43 12.26
C VAL A 22 11.96 -24.91 12.59
N ASN A 23 11.93 -25.29 13.88
CA ASN A 23 12.02 -26.69 14.28
C ASN A 23 10.89 -27.53 13.68
N MET A 24 9.66 -27.02 13.73
CA MET A 24 8.51 -27.71 13.13
C MET A 24 8.67 -27.89 11.62
N ALA A 25 9.19 -26.88 10.90
CA ALA A 25 9.49 -27.01 9.48
C ALA A 25 10.57 -28.08 9.22
N MET A 26 11.64 -28.10 10.02
CA MET A 26 12.71 -29.11 9.93
C MET A 26 12.18 -30.52 10.18
N ASP A 27 11.30 -30.71 11.17
CA ASP A 27 10.68 -32.00 11.50
C ASP A 27 9.81 -32.53 10.34
N HIS A 28 9.30 -31.63 9.50
CA HIS A 28 8.57 -31.95 8.26
C HIS A 28 9.48 -32.08 7.03
N GLY A 29 10.81 -32.10 7.21
CA GLY A 29 11.78 -32.30 6.13
C GLY A 29 12.03 -31.06 5.26
N LEU A 30 11.62 -29.87 5.70
CA LEU A 30 11.98 -28.63 5.04
C LEU A 30 13.42 -28.24 5.37
N ASP A 31 14.06 -27.56 4.44
CA ASP A 31 15.40 -26.96 4.59
C ASP A 31 15.33 -25.42 4.64
N SER A 32 14.20 -24.84 4.25
CA SER A 32 14.03 -23.41 4.11
C SER A 32 12.59 -22.94 4.28
N ILE A 33 12.44 -21.67 4.68
CA ILE A 33 11.19 -20.92 4.62
C ILE A 33 11.37 -19.66 3.76
N SER A 34 10.25 -19.04 3.39
CA SER A 34 10.21 -17.77 2.67
C SER A 34 9.44 -16.74 3.48
N PHE A 35 9.67 -15.44 3.20
CA PHE A 35 8.84 -14.37 3.73
C PHE A 35 7.94 -13.79 2.64
N GLY A 36 6.70 -13.47 2.99
CA GLY A 36 5.73 -12.89 2.07
C GLY A 36 5.60 -11.39 2.22
N SER A 37 5.03 -10.76 1.19
CA SER A 37 4.87 -9.30 1.13
C SER A 37 3.82 -8.75 2.08
N ARG A 38 3.01 -9.62 2.68
CA ARG A 38 2.13 -9.26 3.79
C ARG A 38 2.76 -9.51 5.16
N GLN A 39 4.10 -9.62 5.22
CA GLN A 39 4.87 -9.86 6.44
C GLN A 39 4.54 -11.20 7.14
N ASP A 40 4.15 -12.20 6.35
CA ASP A 40 3.88 -13.56 6.79
C ASP A 40 5.07 -14.49 6.48
N ILE A 41 5.07 -15.67 7.09
CA ILE A 41 6.01 -16.75 6.77
C ILE A 41 5.34 -17.68 5.76
N ILE A 42 6.09 -18.14 4.77
CA ILE A 42 5.62 -18.97 3.66
C ILE A 42 6.44 -20.26 3.62
N PHE A 43 5.76 -21.38 3.38
CA PHE A 43 6.38 -22.69 3.23
C PHE A 43 6.38 -23.07 1.74
N PRO A 44 7.44 -22.75 0.98
CA PRO A 44 7.43 -22.84 -0.48
C PRO A 44 7.30 -24.28 -0.99
N LYS A 45 7.80 -25.28 -0.25
CA LYS A 45 7.65 -26.71 -0.58
C LYS A 45 6.37 -27.33 0.02
N GLY A 46 5.49 -26.50 0.58
CA GLY A 46 4.31 -26.94 1.33
C GLY A 46 4.66 -27.42 2.75
N LEU A 47 3.62 -27.56 3.56
CA LEU A 47 3.72 -28.05 4.94
C LEU A 47 2.48 -28.90 5.21
N ASN A 48 2.68 -30.20 5.50
CA ASN A 48 1.59 -31.15 5.72
C ASN A 48 1.41 -31.38 7.22
N LEU A 49 0.62 -30.52 7.86
CA LEU A 49 0.35 -30.59 9.30
C LEU A 49 -0.77 -31.60 9.57
N SER A 50 -0.56 -32.52 10.52
CA SER A 50 -1.62 -33.44 10.97
C SER A 50 -2.65 -32.71 11.84
N SER A 51 -3.88 -33.24 11.94
CA SER A 51 -4.98 -32.60 12.69
C SER A 51 -4.75 -32.45 14.20
N LYS A 52 -3.82 -33.23 14.77
CA LYS A 52 -3.36 -33.11 16.18
C LYS A 52 -2.27 -32.05 16.38
N GLU A 53 -1.60 -31.65 15.29
CA GLU A 53 -0.67 -30.52 15.22
C GLU A 53 -1.38 -29.23 14.76
N LYS A 54 -2.71 -29.14 14.89
CA LYS A 54 -3.40 -27.84 14.90
C LYS A 54 -2.96 -27.10 16.16
N ILE A 55 -1.79 -26.49 16.03
CA ILE A 55 -1.00 -25.79 17.05
C ILE A 55 -1.83 -24.62 17.56
N GLY A 56 -2.37 -24.73 18.78
CA GLY A 56 -3.26 -23.73 19.38
C GLY A 56 -2.67 -22.32 19.58
N LYS A 57 -1.42 -22.07 19.17
CA LYS A 57 -0.73 -20.78 19.23
C LYS A 57 -0.46 -20.14 17.85
N HIS A 58 -0.28 -20.95 16.80
CA HIS A 58 0.18 -20.49 15.48
C HIS A 58 -0.95 -20.60 14.46
N HIS A 59 -1.24 -19.51 13.74
CA HIS A 59 -2.35 -19.47 12.78
C HIS A 59 -1.85 -19.69 11.35
N PHE A 60 -2.11 -20.89 10.82
CA PHE A 60 -1.78 -21.27 9.45
C PHE A 60 -2.95 -21.00 8.51
N VAL A 61 -2.62 -20.57 7.29
CA VAL A 61 -3.54 -20.47 6.16
C VAL A 61 -3.07 -21.45 5.10
N PHE A 62 -3.90 -22.46 4.83
CA PHE A 62 -3.59 -23.51 3.86
C PHE A 62 -4.00 -23.08 2.44
N PRO A 63 -3.44 -23.71 1.38
CA PRO A 63 -3.70 -23.33 0.00
C PRO A 63 -5.18 -23.11 -0.33
N ASN A 64 -6.08 -23.99 0.11
CA ASN A 64 -7.51 -23.92 -0.24
C ASN A 64 -8.34 -22.97 0.65
N GLU A 65 -7.72 -22.28 1.60
CA GLU A 65 -8.41 -21.37 2.51
C GLU A 65 -8.45 -19.96 1.92
N LYS A 66 -9.64 -19.53 1.49
CA LYS A 66 -9.87 -18.20 0.89
C LYS A 66 -9.77 -17.03 1.88
N SER A 67 -9.71 -17.31 3.18
CA SER A 67 -9.73 -16.33 4.26
C SER A 67 -8.50 -16.47 5.15
N GLY A 68 -7.93 -15.35 5.60
CA GLY A 68 -6.76 -15.34 6.48
C GLY A 68 -5.69 -14.37 5.98
N ASN A 69 -5.97 -13.08 6.06
CA ASN A 69 -5.01 -12.05 5.66
C ASN A 69 -4.18 -11.60 6.85
N ASN A 70 -2.86 -11.54 6.70
CA ASN A 70 -2.02 -10.95 7.73
C ASN A 70 -2.27 -9.44 7.84
N ILE A 71 -2.07 -8.89 9.04
CA ILE A 71 -2.07 -7.45 9.29
C ILE A 71 -0.68 -6.93 8.93
N VAL A 72 -0.62 -6.03 7.94
CA VAL A 72 0.64 -5.37 7.59
C VAL A 72 0.81 -4.15 8.50
N SER A 73 2.00 -3.98 9.07
CA SER A 73 2.30 -2.85 9.93
C SER A 73 3.71 -2.31 9.69
N SER A 74 3.81 -0.99 9.78
CA SER A 74 5.08 -0.28 9.78
C SER A 74 5.82 -0.33 11.12
N TYR A 75 5.44 -1.23 12.04
CA TYR A 75 6.21 -1.53 13.25
C TYR A 75 7.69 -1.83 12.92
N VAL A 76 7.96 -2.53 11.81
CA VAL A 76 9.33 -2.81 11.36
C VAL A 76 10.18 -1.55 11.14
N SER A 77 9.55 -0.40 10.88
CA SER A 77 10.22 0.88 10.68
C SER A 77 10.47 1.67 11.97
N THR A 78 9.81 1.34 13.09
CA THR A 78 9.96 2.08 14.35
C THR A 78 11.41 2.10 14.81
N ASP A 79 11.86 3.24 15.32
CA ASP A 79 13.21 3.45 15.87
C ASP A 79 14.36 3.33 14.84
N ILE A 80 14.04 3.06 13.58
CA ILE A 80 14.99 2.90 12.47
C ILE A 80 14.82 4.02 11.43
N PHE A 81 13.58 4.28 11.03
CA PHE A 81 13.23 5.31 10.06
C PHE A 81 12.44 6.44 10.72
N ARG A 82 12.15 7.48 9.93
CA ARG A 82 11.32 8.60 10.37
C ARG A 82 9.95 8.08 10.82
N ASN A 83 9.45 8.64 11.90
CA ASN A 83 8.16 8.30 12.47
C ASN A 83 7.37 9.56 12.84
N THR A 84 6.06 9.39 12.94
CA THR A 84 5.14 10.35 13.53
C THR A 84 5.39 10.39 15.04
N ASN A 85 5.55 11.60 15.60
CA ASN A 85 6.11 11.81 16.95
C ASN A 85 5.39 11.00 18.04
N TRP A 86 4.06 10.93 17.99
CA TRP A 86 3.26 10.23 18.99
C TRP A 86 3.23 8.71 18.79
N LEU A 87 3.63 8.22 17.61
CA LEU A 87 3.47 6.82 17.21
C LEU A 87 4.73 6.01 17.53
N THR A 88 4.67 5.32 18.68
CA THR A 88 5.75 4.47 19.19
C THR A 88 5.52 3.00 18.84
N GLY A 89 6.57 2.17 18.96
CA GLY A 89 6.45 0.72 18.83
C GLY A 89 5.42 0.11 19.78
N ASN A 90 5.28 0.64 21.01
CA ASN A 90 4.28 0.16 21.96
C ASN A 90 2.85 0.44 21.51
N LYS A 91 2.59 1.62 20.90
CA LYS A 91 1.27 1.94 20.35
C LYS A 91 0.88 0.98 19.21
N PHE A 92 1.82 0.66 18.32
CA PHE A 92 1.58 -0.36 17.29
C PHE A 92 1.22 -1.73 17.87
N LEU A 93 2.00 -2.23 18.84
CA LEU A 93 1.71 -3.53 19.45
C LEU A 93 0.36 -3.54 20.15
N TYR A 94 0.03 -2.45 20.86
CA TYR A 94 -1.25 -2.30 21.50
C TYR A 94 -2.41 -2.40 20.49
N ILE A 95 -2.31 -1.71 19.35
CA ILE A 95 -3.31 -1.78 18.28
C ILE A 95 -3.40 -3.21 17.71
N LEU A 96 -2.27 -3.86 17.44
CA LEU A 96 -2.23 -5.22 16.91
C LEU A 96 -2.87 -6.23 17.88
N GLU A 97 -2.72 -6.03 19.19
CA GLU A 97 -3.33 -6.87 20.23
C GLU A 97 -4.86 -6.75 20.28
N GLN A 98 -5.45 -5.66 19.81
CA GLN A 98 -6.91 -5.50 19.73
C GLN A 98 -7.53 -6.47 18.70
N PHE A 99 -6.78 -6.90 17.68
CA PHE A 99 -7.27 -7.86 16.69
C PHE A 99 -7.28 -9.28 17.26
N LYS A 100 -8.39 -9.67 17.89
CA LYS A 100 -8.56 -11.00 18.49
C LYS A 100 -8.86 -12.10 17.47
N GLU A 101 -9.66 -11.79 16.46
CA GLU A 101 -10.00 -12.70 15.37
C GLU A 101 -9.08 -12.51 14.17
N GLN A 102 -9.14 -13.44 13.21
CA GLN A 102 -8.33 -13.34 12.01
C GLN A 102 -9.03 -12.47 10.95
N PRO A 103 -8.39 -11.39 10.46
CA PRO A 103 -8.91 -10.58 9.36
C PRO A 103 -9.20 -11.38 8.09
N LYS A 104 -10.42 -11.28 7.57
CA LYS A 104 -10.78 -11.75 6.22
C LYS A 104 -10.40 -10.72 5.16
N LEU A 105 -10.57 -9.44 5.44
CA LEU A 105 -10.10 -8.34 4.60
C LEU A 105 -8.62 -8.04 4.88
N LYS A 106 -7.91 -7.54 3.86
CA LYS A 106 -6.53 -7.08 4.02
C LYS A 106 -6.51 -5.80 4.84
N VAL A 107 -5.84 -5.78 5.97
CA VAL A 107 -5.66 -4.57 6.79
C VAL A 107 -4.20 -4.15 6.85
N ASN A 108 -3.98 -2.85 6.80
CA ASN A 108 -2.69 -2.20 6.95
C ASN A 108 -2.77 -1.15 8.08
N ILE A 109 -1.75 -1.07 8.93
CA ILE A 109 -1.66 -0.13 10.06
C ILE A 109 -0.28 0.52 10.02
N ASN A 110 -0.19 1.70 9.42
CA ASN A 110 1.08 2.27 8.99
C ASN A 110 1.25 3.74 9.37
N ASP A 111 2.49 4.11 9.66
CA ASP A 111 2.94 5.49 9.74
C ASP A 111 3.15 6.03 8.30
N PRO A 112 2.66 7.23 7.94
CA PRO A 112 2.95 7.81 6.62
C PRO A 112 4.37 8.34 6.49
N LYS A 113 5.10 8.55 7.60
CA LYS A 113 6.45 9.14 7.57
C LYS A 113 7.56 8.15 7.31
N GLN A 114 7.27 6.84 7.38
CA GLN A 114 8.23 5.79 7.06
C GLN A 114 8.13 5.40 5.57
N GLN A 115 9.24 4.94 5.00
CA GLN A 115 9.36 4.69 3.56
C GLN A 115 9.41 3.20 3.20
N LEU A 116 9.43 2.30 4.20
CA LEU A 116 9.69 0.89 3.96
C LEU A 116 8.41 0.09 3.71
N VAL A 117 7.33 0.36 4.42
CA VAL A 117 6.09 -0.40 4.39
C VAL A 117 5.05 0.32 3.53
N PRO A 118 4.53 -0.31 2.46
CA PRO A 118 3.53 0.29 1.59
C PRO A 118 2.25 0.67 2.34
N LEU A 119 1.74 1.89 2.09
CA LEU A 119 0.56 2.40 2.79
C LEU A 119 -0.75 1.78 2.29
N PHE A 120 -0.92 1.69 0.98
CA PHE A 120 -2.23 1.50 0.32
C PHE A 120 -2.42 0.10 -0.31
N THR A 121 -1.90 -0.95 0.32
CA THR A 121 -1.94 -2.33 -0.22
C THR A 121 -2.98 -3.23 0.45
N GLY A 122 -3.73 -2.70 1.41
CA GLY A 122 -4.85 -3.37 2.07
C GLY A 122 -6.20 -2.93 1.50
N HIS A 123 -7.25 -3.67 1.88
CA HIS A 123 -8.63 -3.22 1.69
C HIS A 123 -8.99 -2.11 2.67
N LEU A 124 -8.48 -2.19 3.90
CA LEU A 124 -8.57 -1.13 4.91
C LEU A 124 -7.15 -0.70 5.29
N ASN A 125 -6.84 0.58 5.08
CA ASN A 125 -5.52 1.14 5.33
C ASN A 125 -5.62 2.24 6.37
N PHE A 126 -5.26 1.92 7.61
CA PHE A 126 -5.16 2.87 8.72
C PHE A 126 -3.81 3.57 8.64
N ILE A 127 -3.83 4.88 8.49
CA ILE A 127 -2.63 5.72 8.31
C ILE A 127 -2.61 6.80 9.39
N ALA A 128 -1.53 6.85 10.18
CA ALA A 128 -1.44 7.76 11.31
C ALA A 128 -1.57 9.23 10.88
N SER A 129 -2.35 10.02 11.63
CA SER A 129 -2.54 11.44 11.38
C SER A 129 -1.57 12.32 12.20
N GLU A 130 -1.56 13.62 11.92
CA GLU A 130 -0.85 14.59 12.76
C GLU A 130 -1.47 14.72 14.16
N HIS A 131 -2.77 14.42 14.30
CA HIS A 131 -3.45 14.41 15.58
C HIS A 131 -3.10 13.15 16.36
N GLU A 132 -2.67 13.34 17.61
CA GLU A 132 -2.26 12.24 18.47
C GLU A 132 -3.38 11.20 18.64
N ASP A 133 -3.02 9.94 18.45
CA ASP A 133 -3.89 8.77 18.55
C ASP A 133 -5.02 8.70 17.52
N TYR A 134 -5.00 9.53 16.47
CA TYR A 134 -5.99 9.50 15.39
C TYR A 134 -5.40 9.05 14.06
N TRP A 135 -6.20 8.32 13.29
CA TRP A 135 -5.80 7.67 12.04
C TRP A 135 -6.78 8.01 10.92
N TYR A 136 -6.25 8.29 9.73
CA TYR A 136 -7.02 8.22 8.50
C TYR A 136 -7.35 6.77 8.18
N LEU A 137 -8.50 6.53 7.56
CA LEU A 137 -8.84 5.23 6.98
C LEU A 137 -9.10 5.38 5.49
N TYR A 138 -8.32 4.66 4.69
CA TYR A 138 -8.49 4.54 3.26
C TYR A 138 -9.02 3.16 2.92
N ILE A 139 -10.12 3.10 2.17
CA ILE A 139 -10.86 1.87 1.89
C ILE A 139 -10.88 1.60 0.39
N ARG A 140 -10.49 0.38 0.01
CA ARG A 140 -10.73 -0.17 -1.32
C ARG A 140 -11.14 -1.63 -1.17
N LEU A 141 -12.44 -1.87 -1.10
CA LEU A 141 -12.98 -3.21 -0.95
C LEU A 141 -12.78 -4.03 -2.24
N PRO A 142 -12.84 -5.37 -2.17
CA PRO A 142 -12.85 -6.20 -3.37
C PRO A 142 -13.91 -5.71 -4.38
N LYS A 143 -13.55 -5.68 -5.67
CA LYS A 143 -14.35 -5.14 -6.78
C LYS A 143 -14.48 -3.62 -6.86
N TRP A 144 -13.97 -2.86 -5.89
CA TRP A 144 -13.88 -1.41 -6.03
C TRP A 144 -12.75 -1.01 -6.98
N GLU A 145 -13.07 -0.17 -7.96
CA GLU A 145 -12.09 0.35 -8.93
C GLU A 145 -11.10 1.30 -8.28
N ARG A 146 -11.58 2.15 -7.37
CA ARG A 146 -10.79 3.20 -6.72
C ARG A 146 -10.85 3.10 -5.20
N MET A 147 -9.86 3.74 -4.59
CA MET A 147 -9.74 3.85 -3.14
C MET A 147 -10.44 5.13 -2.66
N GLU A 148 -11.30 5.00 -1.64
CA GLU A 148 -12.04 6.10 -1.04
C GLU A 148 -11.50 6.42 0.36
N VAL A 149 -11.75 7.63 0.83
CA VAL A 149 -11.38 8.09 2.18
C VAL A 149 -12.59 7.94 3.10
N TYR A 150 -12.40 7.31 4.26
CA TYR A 150 -13.43 7.28 5.28
C TYR A 150 -13.61 8.70 5.88
N PRO A 151 -14.84 9.21 6.05
CA PRO A 151 -15.07 10.65 6.30
C PRO A 151 -14.54 11.24 7.61
N VAL A 152 -14.07 10.40 8.55
CA VAL A 152 -13.59 10.81 9.87
C VAL A 152 -12.28 10.13 10.22
N LEU A 153 -11.52 10.77 11.11
CA LEU A 153 -10.36 10.17 11.76
C LEU A 153 -10.83 9.21 12.86
N ILE A 154 -10.16 8.07 12.92
CA ILE A 154 -10.48 6.95 13.82
C ILE A 154 -9.50 6.97 14.98
N TYR A 155 -10.02 6.86 16.21
CA TYR A 155 -9.21 6.79 17.41
C TYR A 155 -8.49 5.43 17.51
N SER A 156 -7.25 5.43 18.00
CA SER A 156 -6.36 4.25 18.03
C SER A 156 -6.95 3.04 18.75
N TRP A 157 -7.85 3.27 19.71
CA TRP A 157 -8.47 2.24 20.54
C TRP A 157 -9.70 1.62 19.89
N ASP A 158 -10.18 2.23 18.80
CA ASP A 158 -11.36 1.77 18.07
C ASP A 158 -11.00 1.09 16.74
N ILE A 159 -9.72 1.05 16.35
CA ILE A 159 -9.28 0.53 15.03
C ILE A 159 -9.78 -0.89 14.76
N ALA A 160 -9.60 -1.81 15.72
CA ALA A 160 -10.05 -3.20 15.52
C ALA A 160 -11.58 -3.28 15.48
N THR A 161 -12.27 -2.52 16.32
CA THR A 161 -13.75 -2.44 16.35
C THR A 161 -14.29 -1.95 15.01
N PHE A 162 -13.74 -0.86 14.48
CA PHE A 162 -14.06 -0.34 13.15
C PHE A 162 -13.83 -1.38 12.06
N TYR A 163 -12.67 -2.05 12.10
CA TYR A 163 -12.35 -3.09 11.14
C TYR A 163 -13.41 -4.20 11.14
N TYR A 164 -13.77 -4.74 12.31
CA TYR A 164 -14.71 -5.85 12.39
C TYR A 164 -16.12 -5.46 11.99
N GLU A 165 -16.57 -4.26 12.35
CA GLU A 165 -17.91 -3.80 11.94
C GLU A 165 -17.97 -3.59 10.41
N ILE A 166 -16.93 -3.00 9.80
CA ILE A 166 -16.85 -2.89 8.33
C ILE A 166 -16.80 -4.29 7.69
N GLU A 167 -15.97 -5.21 8.20
CA GLU A 167 -15.89 -6.58 7.68
C GLU A 167 -17.26 -7.28 7.72
N LYS A 168 -18.00 -7.11 8.82
CA LYS A 168 -19.34 -7.65 9.00
C LYS A 168 -20.33 -7.06 7.99
N ILE A 169 -20.41 -5.73 7.90
CA ILE A 169 -21.33 -5.02 6.99
C ILE A 169 -21.12 -5.46 5.54
N VAL A 170 -19.87 -5.55 5.09
CA VAL A 170 -19.54 -5.83 3.68
C VAL A 170 -19.47 -7.33 3.36
N SER A 171 -19.73 -8.20 4.34
CA SER A 171 -19.76 -9.64 4.14
C SER A 171 -21.02 -10.11 3.41
N GLU A 172 -22.11 -9.34 3.52
CA GLU A 172 -23.42 -9.65 2.93
C GLU A 172 -23.61 -8.97 1.57
N GLU A 173 -23.33 -7.66 1.51
CA GLU A 173 -23.54 -6.83 0.32
C GLU A 173 -22.40 -5.84 0.08
N SER A 174 -22.27 -5.39 -1.18
CA SER A 174 -21.31 -4.34 -1.55
C SER A 174 -21.96 -2.98 -1.44
N TYR A 175 -21.49 -2.17 -0.51
CA TYR A 175 -21.95 -0.80 -0.31
C TYR A 175 -20.94 0.22 -0.84
N GLY A 176 -21.38 1.46 -1.07
CA GLY A 176 -20.49 2.61 -1.28
C GLY A 176 -20.03 3.20 0.05
N ILE A 177 -19.04 4.10 0.01
CA ILE A 177 -18.42 4.68 1.21
C ILE A 177 -19.43 5.40 2.12
N ASP A 178 -20.40 6.12 1.55
CA ASP A 178 -21.41 6.87 2.31
C ASP A 178 -22.34 5.95 3.11
N MET A 179 -22.76 4.84 2.50
CA MET A 179 -23.60 3.85 3.18
C MET A 179 -22.81 3.11 4.26
N ILE A 180 -21.55 2.73 3.99
CA ILE A 180 -20.67 2.14 5.02
C ILE A 180 -20.53 3.10 6.20
N PHE A 181 -20.28 4.38 5.94
CA PHE A 181 -20.17 5.39 6.99
C PHE A 181 -21.45 5.51 7.82
N SER A 182 -22.63 5.53 7.18
CA SER A 182 -23.93 5.56 7.87
C SER A 182 -24.14 4.34 8.76
N LEU A 183 -23.91 3.13 8.23
CA LEU A 183 -24.13 1.88 8.96
C LEU A 183 -23.15 1.72 10.13
N VAL A 184 -21.88 2.05 9.93
CA VAL A 184 -20.88 2.02 11.00
C VAL A 184 -21.19 3.04 12.09
N SER A 185 -21.65 4.24 11.73
CA SER A 185 -22.00 5.29 12.70
C SER A 185 -23.26 4.94 13.51
N GLU A 186 -24.19 4.18 12.93
CA GLU A 186 -25.35 3.65 13.65
C GLU A 186 -24.98 2.52 14.60
N ALA A 187 -24.03 1.66 14.19
CA ALA A 187 -23.61 0.49 14.95
C ALA A 187 -22.63 0.80 16.09
N LEU A 188 -21.79 1.83 15.94
CA LEU A 188 -20.68 2.10 16.86
C LEU A 188 -20.77 3.49 17.51
N ASP A 189 -20.71 3.53 18.84
CA ASP A 189 -20.44 4.76 19.59
C ASP A 189 -18.92 4.93 19.73
N THR A 190 -18.34 5.84 18.93
CA THR A 190 -16.88 5.93 18.74
C THR A 190 -16.37 7.35 18.91
N ASN A 191 -15.13 7.47 19.39
CA ASN A 191 -14.48 8.75 19.64
C ASN A 191 -13.84 9.30 18.36
N ASN A 192 -14.64 9.54 17.31
CA ASN A 192 -14.14 9.99 16.02
C ASN A 192 -13.87 11.49 16.00
N ARG A 193 -12.96 11.90 15.10
CA ARG A 193 -12.67 13.31 14.85
C ARG A 193 -12.89 13.68 13.39
N THR A 194 -13.36 14.89 13.12
CA THR A 194 -13.47 15.39 11.74
C THR A 194 -12.09 15.54 11.11
N ILE A 195 -12.01 15.31 9.80
CA ILE A 195 -10.79 15.54 9.03
C ILE A 195 -10.68 17.05 8.74
N ASP A 196 -9.73 17.71 9.39
CA ASP A 196 -9.42 19.14 9.19
C ASP A 196 -8.32 19.35 8.14
N LYS A 197 -7.41 18.38 7.99
CA LYS A 197 -6.37 18.37 6.95
C LYS A 197 -6.37 17.03 6.20
N PRO A 198 -6.22 17.02 4.87
CA PRO A 198 -6.03 15.77 4.13
C PRO A 198 -4.70 15.11 4.53
N LEU A 199 -4.61 13.79 4.32
CA LEU A 199 -3.35 13.06 4.53
C LEU A 199 -2.26 13.63 3.63
N ASN A 200 -1.17 14.08 4.25
CA ASN A 200 0.05 14.45 3.53
C ASN A 200 1.08 13.33 3.67
N VAL A 201 1.47 12.71 2.55
CA VAL A 201 2.52 11.70 2.50
C VAL A 201 3.76 12.33 1.85
N PRO A 202 4.78 12.72 2.64
CA PRO A 202 5.99 13.31 2.07
C PRO A 202 6.77 12.26 1.27
N PHE A 203 7.15 12.62 0.04
CA PHE A 203 8.03 11.77 -0.76
C PHE A 203 9.45 11.78 -0.21
N TYR A 204 10.02 10.58 -0.09
CA TYR A 204 11.43 10.39 0.20
C TYR A 204 11.95 9.19 -0.61
N PRO A 205 13.20 9.24 -1.07
CA PRO A 205 13.85 8.10 -1.70
C PRO A 205 13.74 6.83 -0.84
N PHE A 206 13.43 5.70 -1.47
CA PHE A 206 13.36 4.41 -0.81
C PHE A 206 14.67 4.09 -0.05
N PRO A 207 14.59 3.65 1.22
CA PRO A 207 15.75 3.58 2.10
C PRO A 207 16.53 2.27 1.93
N TYR A 208 17.81 2.30 2.31
CA TYR A 208 18.59 1.09 2.51
C TYR A 208 18.19 0.41 3.83
N TYR A 209 17.80 -0.87 3.76
CA TYR A 209 17.27 -1.62 4.91
C TYR A 209 18.02 -2.93 5.22
N GLU A 210 19.22 -3.13 4.66
CA GLU A 210 20.05 -4.32 4.92
C GLU A 210 21.27 -3.98 5.80
N GLY A 211 21.89 -4.98 6.41
CA GLY A 211 23.18 -4.85 7.07
C GLY A 211 23.08 -4.44 8.52
N MET A 212 24.25 -4.36 9.16
CA MET A 212 24.40 -3.98 10.56
C MET A 212 24.47 -2.46 10.67
N ASN A 213 23.39 -1.83 11.14
CA ASN A 213 23.20 -0.39 11.18
C ASN A 213 22.99 0.09 12.60
N ARG A 214 23.38 1.34 12.90
CA ARG A 214 23.18 1.91 14.24
C ARG A 214 21.70 2.16 14.50
N MET A 215 21.29 1.93 15.74
CA MET A 215 19.96 2.23 16.29
C MET A 215 20.16 3.03 17.57
N GLY A 216 19.97 4.35 17.51
CA GLY A 216 20.31 5.23 18.64
C GLY A 216 21.80 5.20 19.00
N ILE A 217 22.10 5.26 20.31
CA ILE A 217 23.47 5.44 20.83
C ILE A 217 24.21 4.11 21.04
N ASP A 218 23.52 3.10 21.60
CA ASP A 218 24.15 1.86 22.09
C ASP A 218 23.51 0.57 21.55
N GLN A 219 22.73 0.67 20.48
CA GLN A 219 22.13 -0.48 19.83
C GLN A 219 22.36 -0.47 18.33
N TYR A 220 22.17 -1.63 17.72
CA TYR A 220 22.18 -1.86 16.30
C TYR A 220 20.90 -2.57 15.87
N TRP A 221 20.58 -2.46 14.59
CA TRP A 221 19.63 -3.33 13.93
C TRP A 221 20.32 -4.00 12.74
N LEU A 222 19.90 -5.22 12.43
CA LEU A 222 20.44 -6.04 11.36
C LEU A 222 19.34 -6.42 10.39
N GLY A 223 19.39 -5.88 9.17
CA GLY A 223 18.53 -6.31 8.08
C GLY A 223 19.17 -7.43 7.26
N LEU A 224 18.40 -8.46 6.91
CA LEU A 224 18.90 -9.62 6.19
C LEU A 224 18.02 -10.01 5.00
N TYR A 225 18.64 -10.12 3.83
CA TYR A 225 17.97 -10.35 2.55
C TYR A 225 18.61 -11.52 1.78
N TRP A 226 17.76 -12.39 1.22
CA TRP A 226 18.17 -13.47 0.32
C TRP A 226 17.57 -13.26 -1.07
N ARG A 227 18.41 -13.34 -2.11
CA ARG A 227 18.01 -13.13 -3.52
C ARG A 227 16.83 -14.01 -3.95
N ASN A 228 16.84 -15.26 -3.54
CA ASN A 228 15.83 -16.27 -3.87
C ASN A 228 14.68 -16.34 -2.86
N ASN A 229 14.71 -15.55 -1.78
CA ASN A 229 13.76 -15.61 -0.67
C ASN A 229 13.67 -17.01 -0.02
N LEU A 230 14.74 -17.82 -0.07
CA LEU A 230 14.82 -19.11 0.60
C LEU A 230 15.81 -18.97 1.77
N TYR A 231 15.26 -18.90 2.97
CA TYR A 231 15.99 -18.71 4.21
C TYR A 231 16.28 -20.06 4.85
N ASP A 232 17.56 -20.37 4.99
CA ASP A 232 18.07 -21.61 5.57
C ASP A 232 17.63 -21.79 7.03
N LEU A 233 17.06 -22.96 7.35
CA LEU A 233 16.49 -23.23 8.67
C LEU A 233 17.56 -23.37 9.76
N ASP A 234 18.71 -23.96 9.45
CA ASP A 234 19.81 -24.09 10.41
C ASP A 234 20.36 -22.71 10.81
N PHE A 235 20.54 -21.81 9.83
CA PHE A 235 20.89 -20.42 10.07
C PHE A 235 19.86 -19.72 10.96
N LEU A 236 18.57 -19.82 10.63
CA LEU A 236 17.52 -19.15 11.41
C LEU A 236 17.46 -19.66 12.84
N LYS A 237 17.65 -20.97 13.05
CA LYS A 237 17.66 -21.60 14.38
C LYS A 237 18.80 -21.06 15.24
N GLU A 238 20.04 -21.06 14.72
CA GLU A 238 21.20 -20.50 15.43
C GLU A 238 21.09 -18.99 15.64
N MET A 239 20.51 -18.26 14.70
CA MET A 239 20.24 -16.83 14.85
C MET A 239 19.25 -16.56 15.98
N CYS A 240 18.22 -17.41 16.14
CA CYS A 240 17.30 -17.32 17.27
C CYS A 240 18.02 -17.55 18.61
N ASP A 241 18.95 -18.52 18.67
CA ASP A 241 19.79 -18.75 19.85
C ASP A 241 20.64 -17.51 20.20
N LEU A 242 21.28 -16.90 19.20
CA LEU A 242 22.04 -15.66 19.39
C LEU A 242 21.14 -14.49 19.84
N CYS A 243 19.90 -14.41 19.34
CA CYS A 243 18.93 -13.43 19.83
C CYS A 243 18.62 -13.61 21.32
N PHE A 244 18.44 -14.86 21.78
CA PHE A 244 18.21 -15.15 23.19
C PHE A 244 19.38 -14.71 24.06
N ASP A 245 20.61 -15.03 23.66
CA ASP A 245 21.82 -14.63 24.39
C ASP A 245 21.95 -13.11 24.47
N CYS A 246 21.46 -12.38 23.45
CA CYS A 246 21.44 -10.93 23.40
C CYS A 246 20.20 -10.29 24.04
N LYS A 247 19.27 -11.08 24.60
CA LYS A 247 17.96 -10.61 25.13
C LYS A 247 17.13 -9.83 24.10
N ILE A 248 17.25 -10.19 22.83
CA ILE A 248 16.46 -9.59 21.75
C ILE A 248 15.08 -10.23 21.76
N GLY A 249 14.04 -9.41 21.90
CA GLY A 249 12.67 -9.91 22.03
C GLY A 249 11.91 -10.06 20.72
N LYS A 250 12.37 -9.45 19.62
CA LYS A 250 11.57 -9.28 18.41
C LYS A 250 12.40 -9.33 17.13
N ILE A 251 11.84 -10.02 16.14
CA ILE A 251 12.28 -10.08 14.75
C ILE A 251 11.12 -9.54 13.91
N CYS A 252 11.42 -8.68 12.95
CA CYS A 252 10.42 -7.97 12.16
C CYS A 252 10.53 -8.37 10.68
N ILE A 253 9.49 -9.00 10.14
CA ILE A 253 9.39 -9.35 8.73
C ILE A 253 9.03 -8.08 7.93
N THR A 254 9.71 -7.85 6.81
CA THR A 254 9.42 -6.72 5.91
C THR A 254 8.49 -7.15 4.77
N PRO A 255 7.77 -6.21 4.13
CA PRO A 255 7.05 -6.48 2.87
C PRO A 255 7.96 -6.83 1.68
N TRP A 256 9.27 -6.65 1.83
CA TRP A 256 10.30 -6.84 0.80
C TRP A 256 10.98 -8.21 0.90
N LYS A 257 10.26 -9.20 1.44
CA LYS A 257 10.72 -10.59 1.53
C LYS A 257 12.06 -10.71 2.28
N SER A 258 12.19 -9.91 3.33
CA SER A 258 13.35 -9.84 4.20
C SER A 258 12.90 -9.74 5.65
N PHE A 259 13.85 -9.75 6.59
CA PHE A 259 13.56 -9.47 7.99
C PHE A 259 14.64 -8.60 8.63
N ILE A 260 14.28 -7.99 9.76
CA ILE A 260 15.12 -7.13 10.57
C ILE A 260 15.14 -7.64 12.01
N VAL A 261 16.34 -7.79 12.57
CA VAL A 261 16.58 -8.00 14.00
C VAL A 261 16.89 -6.65 14.63
N LYS A 262 16.09 -6.20 15.59
CA LYS A 262 16.26 -4.88 16.26
C LYS A 262 16.88 -5.04 17.64
N GLY A 263 17.59 -4.00 18.10
CA GLY A 263 18.03 -3.91 19.49
C GLY A 263 19.25 -4.77 19.81
N ILE A 264 20.11 -5.06 18.83
CA ILE A 264 21.37 -5.74 19.03
C ILE A 264 22.27 -4.86 19.91
N PRO A 265 22.69 -5.31 21.10
CA PRO A 265 23.56 -4.52 21.96
C PRO A 265 24.90 -4.24 21.29
N LYS A 266 25.41 -3.01 21.46
CA LYS A 266 26.67 -2.58 20.84
C LYS A 266 27.88 -3.44 21.19
N ASP A 267 27.94 -3.95 22.41
CA ASP A 267 28.98 -4.86 22.90
C ASP A 267 28.89 -6.27 22.30
N ARG A 268 27.72 -6.66 21.78
CA ARG A 268 27.48 -7.95 21.10
C ARG A 268 27.66 -7.88 19.58
N LYS A 269 27.89 -6.71 19.00
CA LYS A 269 28.02 -6.51 17.54
C LYS A 269 29.04 -7.45 16.89
N LEU A 270 30.22 -7.61 17.49
CA LEU A 270 31.30 -8.45 16.92
C LEU A 270 30.90 -9.94 16.85
N GLU A 271 30.10 -10.41 17.80
CA GLU A 271 29.60 -11.79 17.81
C GLU A 271 28.67 -12.03 16.62
N TRP A 272 27.78 -11.08 16.34
CA TRP A 272 26.92 -11.10 15.15
C TRP A 272 27.71 -11.08 13.85
N GLU A 273 28.72 -10.21 13.73
CA GLU A 273 29.58 -10.15 12.54
C GLU A 273 30.33 -11.49 12.32
N LYS A 274 30.82 -12.12 13.38
CA LYS A 274 31.44 -13.45 13.33
C LYS A 274 30.45 -14.54 12.94
N PHE A 275 29.23 -14.50 13.49
CA PHE A 275 28.17 -15.45 13.16
C PHE A 275 27.83 -15.39 11.66
N LEU A 276 27.54 -14.19 11.15
CA LEU A 276 27.26 -13.96 9.73
C LEU A 276 28.42 -14.42 8.83
N GLY A 277 29.65 -14.06 9.19
CA GLY A 277 30.85 -14.45 8.44
C GLY A 277 31.07 -15.96 8.40
N LYS A 278 30.90 -16.67 9.53
CA LYS A 278 31.01 -18.14 9.59
C LYS A 278 29.94 -18.85 8.78
N LYS A 279 28.75 -18.26 8.68
CA LYS A 279 27.62 -18.77 7.89
C LYS A 279 27.66 -18.34 6.42
N GLY A 280 28.66 -17.55 6.02
CA GLY A 280 28.81 -17.08 4.63
C GLY A 280 27.74 -16.09 4.19
N ILE A 281 27.12 -15.36 5.13
CA ILE A 281 26.03 -14.43 4.82
C ILE A 281 26.60 -13.06 4.40
N ASN A 282 26.29 -12.66 3.17
CA ASN A 282 26.57 -11.31 2.68
C ASN A 282 25.42 -10.37 3.07
N VAL A 283 25.76 -9.20 3.62
CA VAL A 283 24.80 -8.20 4.12
C VAL A 283 25.04 -6.80 3.53
N ARG A 284 25.64 -6.76 2.33
CA ARG A 284 25.98 -5.55 1.58
C ARG A 284 25.53 -5.63 0.12
N HIS A 285 24.30 -6.09 -0.10
CA HIS A 285 23.70 -6.06 -1.43
C HIS A 285 23.51 -4.60 -1.88
N SER A 286 23.62 -4.35 -3.19
CA SER A 286 23.32 -3.01 -3.73
C SER A 286 21.83 -2.70 -3.58
N LEU A 287 21.47 -1.41 -3.58
CA LEU A 287 20.05 -1.02 -3.59
C LEU A 287 19.29 -1.61 -4.78
N LEU A 288 19.95 -1.69 -5.93
CA LEU A 288 19.44 -2.33 -7.14
C LEU A 288 19.04 -3.80 -6.92
N GLU A 289 19.63 -4.51 -5.96
CA GLU A 289 19.21 -5.87 -5.62
C GLU A 289 18.04 -5.88 -4.62
N LEU A 290 17.98 -4.91 -3.71
CA LEU A 290 17.04 -4.89 -2.59
C LEU A 290 15.65 -4.37 -2.99
N ASN A 291 15.59 -3.37 -3.87
CA ASN A 291 14.38 -2.60 -4.16
C ASN A 291 13.38 -3.29 -5.13
N TRP A 292 13.35 -4.63 -5.16
CA TRP A 292 12.49 -5.40 -6.05
C TRP A 292 11.38 -6.13 -5.31
N HIS A 293 10.14 -5.88 -5.73
CA HIS A 293 8.98 -6.67 -5.37
C HIS A 293 8.67 -7.70 -6.46
N LEU A 294 8.57 -8.97 -6.09
CA LEU A 294 8.26 -10.06 -7.02
C LEU A 294 7.07 -10.87 -6.51
N PRO A 295 6.39 -11.65 -7.35
CA PRO A 295 5.50 -12.71 -6.89
C PRO A 295 6.29 -13.75 -6.07
N VAL A 296 5.68 -14.38 -5.07
CA VAL A 296 6.36 -15.39 -4.23
C VAL A 296 6.40 -16.72 -4.96
N ALA A 297 7.53 -17.44 -4.83
CA ALA A 297 7.74 -18.78 -5.39
C ALA A 297 7.49 -18.89 -6.91
N MET A 298 7.74 -17.80 -7.66
CA MET A 298 7.65 -17.78 -9.12
C MET A 298 9.06 -17.71 -9.72
N GLU A 299 9.54 -18.83 -10.25
CA GLU A 299 10.89 -18.95 -10.81
C GLU A 299 11.10 -18.00 -12.00
N TRP A 300 10.10 -17.85 -12.87
CA TRP A 300 10.18 -16.96 -14.03
C TRP A 300 10.43 -15.49 -13.62
N ALA A 301 9.80 -15.03 -12.52
CA ALA A 301 9.94 -13.66 -12.04
C ALA A 301 11.32 -13.42 -11.43
N LEU A 302 11.86 -14.41 -10.70
CA LEU A 302 13.23 -14.37 -10.18
C LEU A 302 14.27 -14.37 -11.30
N ASN A 303 14.04 -15.16 -12.35
CA ASN A 303 14.90 -15.20 -13.53
C ASN A 303 14.86 -13.87 -14.30
N LEU A 304 13.68 -13.26 -14.42
CA LEU A 304 13.54 -11.94 -15.03
C LEU A 304 14.25 -10.86 -14.21
N LYS A 305 14.02 -10.79 -12.90
CA LYS A 305 14.77 -9.88 -12.00
C LYS A 305 16.27 -10.06 -12.18
N THR A 306 16.75 -11.30 -12.13
CA THR A 306 18.19 -11.60 -12.20
C THR A 306 18.80 -11.11 -13.51
N PHE A 307 18.08 -11.26 -14.62
CA PHE A 307 18.48 -10.71 -15.91
C PHE A 307 18.52 -9.18 -15.89
N LEU A 308 17.49 -8.52 -15.38
CA LEU A 308 17.40 -7.05 -15.34
C LEU A 308 18.48 -6.44 -14.44
N VAL A 309 18.63 -6.95 -13.22
CA VAL A 309 19.65 -6.50 -12.26
C VAL A 309 21.05 -6.62 -12.85
N ARG A 310 21.40 -7.78 -13.44
CA ARG A 310 22.72 -7.96 -14.07
C ARG A 310 22.96 -6.98 -15.21
N THR A 311 21.93 -6.70 -16.00
CA THR A 311 22.06 -5.79 -17.15
C THR A 311 22.20 -4.33 -16.68
N LEU A 312 21.37 -3.90 -15.73
CA LEU A 312 21.44 -2.54 -15.17
C LEU A 312 22.76 -2.28 -14.44
N ASP A 313 23.29 -3.29 -13.74
CA ASP A 313 24.61 -3.24 -13.08
C ASP A 313 25.74 -3.06 -14.10
N GLN A 314 25.70 -3.77 -15.24
CA GLN A 314 26.69 -3.61 -16.33
C GLN A 314 26.71 -2.22 -16.96
N PHE A 315 25.59 -1.48 -16.90
CA PHE A 315 25.49 -0.12 -17.42
C PHE A 315 25.70 0.97 -16.35
N ASP A 316 26.12 0.60 -15.13
CA ASP A 316 26.37 1.51 -14.01
C ASP A 316 25.17 2.43 -13.70
N ILE A 317 23.95 1.88 -13.77
CA ILE A 317 22.73 2.66 -13.65
C ILE A 317 22.42 2.94 -12.19
N SER A 318 22.30 4.21 -11.84
CA SER A 318 21.76 4.61 -10.54
C SER A 318 20.29 4.23 -10.45
N THR A 319 19.90 3.56 -9.37
CA THR A 319 18.49 3.30 -9.04
C THR A 319 18.16 3.77 -7.62
N TYR A 320 18.97 4.71 -7.10
CA TYR A 320 18.76 5.28 -5.77
C TYR A 320 17.34 5.86 -5.68
N GLY A 321 16.61 5.49 -4.63
CA GLY A 321 15.26 5.99 -4.39
C GLY A 321 14.13 5.30 -5.15
N LEU A 322 14.44 4.59 -6.23
CA LEU A 322 13.45 3.85 -7.02
C LEU A 322 13.15 2.47 -6.41
N THR A 323 11.97 1.96 -6.73
CA THR A 323 11.57 0.57 -6.47
C THR A 323 10.95 -0.04 -7.72
N PHE A 324 11.15 -1.35 -7.90
CA PHE A 324 10.73 -2.09 -9.09
C PHE A 324 9.80 -3.23 -8.70
N GLY A 325 8.69 -3.37 -9.41
CA GLY A 325 7.74 -4.48 -9.25
C GLY A 325 7.76 -5.36 -10.49
N ILE A 326 7.68 -6.68 -10.30
CA ILE A 326 7.31 -7.62 -11.36
C ILE A 326 5.97 -8.24 -10.98
N SER A 327 5.01 -8.19 -11.89
CA SER A 327 3.67 -8.75 -11.71
C SER A 327 3.22 -9.52 -12.95
N GLU A 328 2.21 -10.36 -12.77
CA GLU A 328 1.39 -10.84 -13.90
C GLU A 328 0.37 -9.75 -14.23
N TYR A 329 0.08 -9.57 -15.51
CA TYR A 329 -1.00 -8.69 -15.96
C TYR A 329 -2.31 -9.08 -15.26
N ASN A 330 -3.11 -8.08 -14.90
CA ASN A 330 -4.47 -8.28 -14.37
C ASN A 330 -4.56 -9.00 -12.99
N ARG A 331 -3.58 -8.83 -12.10
CA ARG A 331 -3.83 -9.17 -10.69
C ARG A 331 -4.74 -8.11 -10.04
N ASP A 332 -5.71 -8.57 -9.25
CA ASP A 332 -6.44 -7.82 -8.20
C ASP A 332 -5.52 -7.15 -7.14
N GLY A 333 -4.22 -7.03 -7.40
CA GLY A 333 -3.18 -6.55 -6.50
C GLY A 333 -2.85 -5.08 -6.71
N HIS A 334 -2.52 -4.41 -5.62
CA HIS A 334 -2.09 -3.01 -5.65
C HIS A 334 -0.60 -2.91 -6.00
N TYR A 335 -0.26 -2.10 -6.99
CA TYR A 335 1.12 -1.68 -7.21
C TYR A 335 1.54 -0.70 -6.13
N PHE A 336 2.74 -0.92 -5.60
CA PHE A 336 3.35 -0.05 -4.59
C PHE A 336 4.81 0.27 -4.87
N THR A 337 5.26 0.01 -6.09
CA THR A 337 6.64 0.26 -6.53
C THR A 337 6.66 1.40 -7.55
N SER A 338 7.75 2.16 -7.60
CA SER A 338 7.89 3.31 -8.51
C SER A 338 7.76 2.92 -9.98
N ILE A 339 8.28 1.75 -10.35
CA ILE A 339 8.21 1.19 -11.70
C ILE A 339 7.66 -0.24 -11.59
N VAL A 340 6.83 -0.65 -12.54
CA VAL A 340 6.21 -1.98 -12.61
C VAL A 340 6.42 -2.57 -13.99
N VAL A 341 6.89 -3.81 -14.02
CA VAL A 341 6.96 -4.65 -15.22
C VAL A 341 5.88 -5.72 -15.11
N GLU A 342 4.87 -5.63 -15.95
CA GLU A 342 3.79 -6.61 -16.04
C GLU A 342 4.14 -7.63 -17.11
N LYS A 343 4.03 -8.92 -16.80
CA LYS A 343 4.06 -9.99 -17.79
C LYS A 343 2.66 -10.16 -18.38
N ASN A 344 2.52 -10.01 -19.69
CA ASN A 344 1.24 -10.14 -20.39
C ASN A 344 0.77 -11.60 -20.42
N GLU A 345 -0.54 -11.81 -20.32
CA GLU A 345 -1.14 -13.12 -20.55
C GLU A 345 -1.15 -13.43 -22.05
N LEU A 346 -0.82 -14.66 -22.40
CA LEU A 346 -0.95 -15.13 -23.77
C LEU A 346 -2.44 -15.23 -24.11
N PRO A 347 -2.90 -14.64 -25.22
CA PRO A 347 -4.28 -14.82 -25.66
C PRO A 347 -4.59 -16.31 -25.84
N ALA A 348 -5.75 -16.77 -25.35
CA ALA A 348 -6.14 -18.19 -25.37
C ALA A 348 -6.07 -18.83 -26.78
N ALA A 349 -6.30 -18.03 -27.83
CA ALA A 349 -6.20 -18.47 -29.22
C ALA A 349 -4.77 -18.83 -29.68
N LEU A 350 -3.74 -18.40 -28.94
CA LEU A 350 -2.33 -18.53 -29.28
C LEU A 350 -1.56 -19.50 -28.36
N GLU A 351 -2.23 -20.19 -27.43
CA GLU A 351 -1.59 -21.14 -26.49
C GLU A 351 -0.83 -22.29 -27.20
N SER A 352 -1.26 -22.65 -28.42
CA SER A 352 -0.63 -23.71 -29.22
C SER A 352 0.65 -23.28 -29.94
N ILE A 353 0.94 -21.96 -29.97
CA ILE A 353 2.12 -21.39 -30.64
C ILE A 353 3.12 -20.99 -29.55
N LYS A 354 4.38 -21.42 -29.68
CA LYS A 354 5.46 -20.96 -28.81
C LYS A 354 5.83 -19.51 -29.14
N ILE A 355 5.09 -18.57 -28.59
CA ILE A 355 5.39 -17.13 -28.64
C ILE A 355 6.22 -16.77 -27.42
N ARG A 356 7.11 -15.78 -27.57
CA ARG A 356 7.85 -15.23 -26.44
C ARG A 356 6.90 -14.44 -25.54
N ASP A 357 7.19 -14.43 -24.24
CA ASP A 357 6.50 -13.56 -23.30
C ASP A 357 6.67 -12.09 -23.70
N THR A 358 5.58 -11.33 -23.67
CA THR A 358 5.61 -9.87 -23.81
C THR A 358 5.33 -9.20 -22.47
N TYR A 359 5.73 -7.94 -22.34
CA TYR A 359 5.63 -7.20 -21.10
C TYR A 359 5.04 -5.80 -21.32
N ASN A 360 4.39 -5.26 -20.30
CA ASN A 360 4.10 -3.83 -20.20
C ASN A 360 4.99 -3.21 -19.12
N VAL A 361 5.31 -1.93 -19.28
CA VAL A 361 6.03 -1.15 -18.28
C VAL A 361 5.21 0.07 -17.89
N LEU A 362 4.95 0.20 -16.59
CA LEU A 362 4.26 1.32 -15.98
C LEU A 362 5.18 1.98 -14.95
N PHE A 363 4.94 3.25 -14.67
CA PHE A 363 5.57 3.94 -13.56
C PHE A 363 4.54 4.74 -12.77
N ALA A 364 4.71 4.82 -11.47
CA ALA A 364 3.88 5.66 -10.61
C ALA A 364 4.07 7.13 -11.00
N LYS A 365 3.01 7.93 -10.96
CA LYS A 365 3.09 9.38 -11.20
C LYS A 365 4.14 9.99 -10.28
N ASN A 366 5.03 10.80 -10.85
CA ASN A 366 6.20 11.39 -10.17
C ASN A 366 7.13 10.35 -9.50
N PHE A 367 7.09 9.09 -9.94
CA PHE A 367 7.77 7.94 -9.35
C PHE A 367 7.45 7.69 -7.87
N ASP A 368 6.35 8.28 -7.37
CA ASP A 368 5.86 8.10 -6.01
C ASP A 368 4.67 7.12 -6.00
N PRO A 369 4.87 5.88 -5.52
CA PRO A 369 3.81 4.88 -5.45
C PRO A 369 2.66 5.28 -4.50
N ASN A 370 2.85 6.25 -3.60
CA ASN A 370 1.80 6.74 -2.72
C ASN A 370 0.74 7.58 -3.45
N THR A 371 1.04 8.06 -4.66
CA THR A 371 0.03 8.70 -5.53
C THR A 371 -1.08 7.73 -5.92
N ARG A 372 -0.72 6.44 -6.05
CA ARG A 372 -1.59 5.33 -6.53
C ARG A 372 -2.01 5.48 -8.00
N GLU A 373 -1.46 6.45 -8.72
CA GLU A 373 -1.68 6.69 -10.15
C GLU A 373 -0.50 6.11 -10.92
N TYR A 374 -0.76 5.23 -11.89
CA TYR A 374 0.28 4.61 -12.73
C TYR A 374 0.07 4.99 -14.19
N ILE A 375 1.17 5.39 -14.84
CA ILE A 375 1.20 5.80 -16.24
C ILE A 375 1.85 4.67 -17.02
N VAL A 376 1.15 4.20 -18.06
CA VAL A 376 1.71 3.23 -19.01
C VAL A 376 2.78 3.92 -19.85
N HIS A 377 3.99 3.37 -19.83
CA HIS A 377 5.11 3.89 -20.61
C HIS A 377 5.35 3.06 -21.88
N SER A 378 5.24 1.74 -21.80
CA SER A 378 5.40 0.84 -22.95
C SER A 378 4.50 -0.39 -22.80
N GLN A 379 4.07 -0.95 -23.93
CA GLN A 379 3.20 -2.13 -23.97
C GLN A 379 3.71 -3.15 -24.98
N ASP A 380 3.42 -4.42 -24.71
CA ASP A 380 3.70 -5.57 -25.59
C ASP A 380 5.15 -5.69 -26.08
N ILE A 381 6.12 -5.31 -25.23
CA ILE A 381 7.56 -5.34 -25.55
C ILE A 381 8.20 -6.70 -25.28
N ASP A 382 9.30 -7.03 -25.99
CA ASP A 382 10.10 -8.23 -25.71
C ASP A 382 10.95 -8.04 -24.44
N LYS A 383 11.25 -9.14 -23.75
CA LYS A 383 12.14 -9.19 -22.57
C LYS A 383 13.45 -8.42 -22.78
N LEU A 384 14.03 -8.47 -23.98
CA LEU A 384 15.32 -7.86 -24.30
C LEU A 384 15.28 -6.33 -24.33
N GLU A 385 14.10 -5.72 -24.46
CA GLU A 385 13.92 -4.27 -24.50
C GLU A 385 13.79 -3.66 -23.11
N LEU A 386 13.37 -4.47 -22.12
CA LEU A 386 13.15 -4.03 -20.74
C LEU A 386 14.34 -3.27 -20.13
N PRO A 387 15.61 -3.69 -20.24
CA PRO A 387 16.71 -2.95 -19.64
C PRO A 387 16.81 -1.52 -20.14
N THR A 388 16.68 -1.31 -21.46
CA THR A 388 16.74 0.02 -22.08
C THR A 388 15.65 0.94 -21.54
N ILE A 389 14.44 0.41 -21.40
CA ILE A 389 13.28 1.15 -20.88
C ILE A 389 13.48 1.51 -19.40
N LEU A 390 13.97 0.57 -18.58
CA LEU A 390 14.26 0.86 -17.17
C LEU A 390 15.37 1.90 -17.00
N ILE A 391 16.34 1.95 -17.91
CA ILE A 391 17.38 2.99 -17.96
C ILE A 391 16.76 4.35 -18.28
N GLU A 392 15.88 4.42 -19.28
CA GLU A 392 15.18 5.65 -19.63
C GLU A 392 14.34 6.18 -18.46
N LEU A 393 13.55 5.32 -17.82
CA LEU A 393 12.74 5.69 -16.66
C LEU A 393 13.59 6.12 -15.46
N SER A 394 14.75 5.49 -15.25
CA SER A 394 15.71 5.93 -14.22
C SER A 394 16.21 7.35 -14.49
N ARG A 395 16.61 7.66 -15.73
CA ARG A 395 17.06 9.01 -16.11
C ARG A 395 15.95 10.03 -15.90
N LYS A 396 14.74 9.73 -16.38
CA LYS A 396 13.56 10.57 -16.19
C LYS A 396 13.30 10.87 -14.71
N TYR A 397 13.39 9.85 -13.85
CA TYR A 397 13.27 10.04 -12.41
C TYR A 397 14.27 11.06 -11.86
N PHE A 398 15.55 10.95 -12.22
CA PHE A 398 16.58 11.87 -11.73
C PHE A 398 16.48 13.27 -12.33
N GLU A 399 15.91 13.43 -13.52
CA GLU A 399 15.59 14.73 -14.11
C GLU A 399 14.46 15.45 -13.34
N GLU A 400 13.50 14.70 -12.80
CA GLU A 400 12.36 15.21 -12.03
C GLU A 400 12.64 15.29 -10.51
N LEU A 401 13.67 14.59 -10.02
CA LEU A 401 13.96 14.44 -8.59
C LEU A 401 14.29 15.78 -7.92
N GLY A 402 13.47 16.16 -6.95
CA GLY A 402 13.63 17.41 -6.20
C GLY A 402 12.97 18.63 -6.86
N ASN A 403 12.40 18.47 -8.06
CA ASN A 403 11.64 19.53 -8.73
C ASN A 403 10.16 19.56 -8.30
N SER A 404 9.69 18.55 -7.56
CA SER A 404 8.35 18.51 -6.99
C SER A 404 8.26 19.43 -5.76
N VAL A 405 7.84 20.67 -5.98
CA VAL A 405 7.05 21.40 -4.97
C VAL A 405 5.84 20.51 -4.68
N ALA A 406 5.49 20.33 -3.41
CA ALA A 406 4.27 19.65 -3.02
C ALA A 406 3.11 20.32 -3.77
N GLU A 407 2.61 19.67 -4.82
CA GLU A 407 1.24 19.84 -5.21
C GLU A 407 0.46 19.36 -3.99
N SER A 408 0.13 20.29 -3.11
CA SER A 408 -0.98 20.09 -2.20
C SER A 408 -2.09 19.58 -3.08
N THR A 409 -2.45 18.30 -2.90
CA THR A 409 -3.78 17.81 -3.19
C THR A 409 -4.73 18.62 -2.33
N GLU A 410 -4.96 19.87 -2.72
CA GLU A 410 -6.30 20.39 -2.72
C GLU A 410 -7.07 19.34 -3.51
N ASN A 411 -7.80 18.51 -2.78
CA ASN A 411 -8.99 17.89 -3.31
C ASN A 411 -9.87 19.05 -3.80
N THR A 412 -9.58 19.55 -5.00
CA THR A 412 -10.64 19.87 -5.92
C THR A 412 -11.31 18.54 -6.18
N GLN A 413 -12.20 18.17 -5.26
CA GLN A 413 -13.51 17.78 -5.72
C GLN A 413 -13.84 18.82 -6.78
N LYS A 414 -13.67 18.44 -8.06
CA LYS A 414 -14.67 18.81 -9.03
C LYS A 414 -15.98 18.29 -8.43
N LYS A 415 -16.56 19.07 -7.50
CA LYS A 415 -17.94 19.46 -7.69
C LYS A 415 -17.94 19.86 -9.14
N GLU A 416 -18.62 19.09 -9.99
CA GLU A 416 -19.18 19.71 -11.16
C GLU A 416 -19.69 21.06 -10.64
N LYS A 417 -19.07 22.16 -11.07
CA LYS A 417 -19.70 23.46 -10.94
C LYS A 417 -21.01 23.17 -11.68
N THR A 418 -22.10 22.92 -10.95
CA THR A 418 -23.42 23.17 -11.48
C THR A 418 -23.28 24.61 -11.91
N GLN A 419 -23.04 24.84 -13.20
CA GLN A 419 -23.06 26.17 -13.76
C GLN A 419 -24.47 26.65 -13.43
N LEU A 420 -24.56 27.45 -12.38
CA LEU A 420 -25.76 28.17 -12.04
C LEU A 420 -25.91 29.18 -13.17
N ASP A 421 -26.64 28.75 -14.19
CA ASP A 421 -27.00 29.53 -15.37
C ASP A 421 -27.97 30.64 -14.95
N ILE A 422 -27.44 31.65 -14.26
CA ILE A 422 -28.16 32.86 -13.89
C ILE A 422 -28.10 33.81 -15.08
N TYR A 423 -29.27 34.16 -15.61
CA TYR A 423 -29.41 35.08 -16.72
C TYR A 423 -29.88 36.44 -16.21
N GLN A 424 -29.19 37.50 -16.59
CA GLN A 424 -29.52 38.86 -16.20
C GLN A 424 -30.04 39.67 -17.38
N CYS A 425 -31.23 40.25 -17.20
CA CYS A 425 -31.78 41.23 -18.11
C CYS A 425 -30.84 42.44 -18.20
N GLN A 426 -30.46 42.83 -19.42
CA GLN A 426 -29.54 43.95 -19.62
C GLN A 426 -30.21 45.34 -19.47
N GLU A 427 -31.54 45.41 -19.46
CA GLU A 427 -32.29 46.67 -19.32
C GLU A 427 -32.52 47.07 -17.86
N CYS A 428 -32.93 46.12 -17.02
CA CYS A 428 -33.34 46.39 -15.64
C CYS A 428 -32.60 45.56 -14.60
N LEU A 429 -31.63 44.74 -15.02
CA LEU A 429 -30.77 43.91 -14.16
C LEU A 429 -31.49 42.79 -13.40
N THR A 430 -32.76 42.52 -13.71
CA THR A 430 -33.52 41.39 -13.15
C THR A 430 -32.86 40.06 -13.49
N LEU A 431 -32.79 39.17 -12.50
CA LEU A 431 -32.15 37.86 -12.59
C LEU A 431 -33.19 36.76 -12.78
N TYR A 432 -32.96 35.91 -13.78
CA TYR A 432 -33.58 34.61 -13.88
C TYR A 432 -32.63 33.54 -13.35
N ASN A 433 -33.08 32.75 -12.38
CA ASN A 433 -32.33 31.61 -11.84
C ASN A 433 -33.24 30.38 -11.92
N SER A 434 -32.77 29.33 -12.60
CA SER A 434 -33.50 28.09 -12.82
C SER A 434 -33.89 27.39 -11.51
N GLU A 435 -33.16 27.56 -10.40
CA GLU A 435 -33.53 27.00 -9.09
C GLU A 435 -34.84 27.60 -8.54
N TYR A 436 -35.15 28.85 -8.91
CA TYR A 436 -36.33 29.56 -8.42
C TYR A 436 -37.44 29.66 -9.48
N GLY A 437 -37.11 29.54 -10.77
CA GLY A 437 -38.04 29.80 -11.87
C GLY A 437 -38.48 31.27 -11.91
N ASP A 438 -39.65 31.53 -12.50
CA ASP A 438 -40.27 32.87 -12.50
C ASP A 438 -41.77 32.74 -12.19
N ALA A 439 -42.12 32.85 -10.92
CA ALA A 439 -43.49 32.68 -10.44
C ALA A 439 -44.46 33.75 -10.98
N SER A 440 -43.96 34.92 -11.36
CA SER A 440 -44.81 36.01 -11.90
C SER A 440 -45.35 35.70 -13.30
N GLN A 441 -44.65 34.84 -14.04
CA GLN A 441 -45.02 34.37 -15.38
C GLN A 441 -45.36 32.87 -15.39
N GLY A 442 -45.52 32.24 -14.23
CA GLY A 442 -45.93 30.85 -14.11
C GLY A 442 -44.84 29.82 -14.47
N ILE A 443 -43.56 30.21 -14.46
CA ILE A 443 -42.45 29.30 -14.75
C ILE A 443 -42.04 28.57 -13.47
N PRO A 444 -42.14 27.22 -13.43
CA PRO A 444 -41.79 26.44 -12.25
C PRO A 444 -40.28 26.38 -12.02
N LYS A 445 -39.90 26.00 -10.79
CA LYS A 445 -38.51 25.71 -10.41
C LYS A 445 -37.94 24.57 -11.26
N GLY A 446 -36.66 24.68 -11.62
CA GLY A 446 -35.90 23.68 -12.37
C GLY A 446 -35.84 23.89 -13.89
N ILE A 447 -36.52 24.91 -14.44
CA ILE A 447 -36.51 25.18 -15.89
C ILE A 447 -35.26 26.00 -16.25
N LEU A 448 -34.44 25.50 -17.18
CA LEU A 448 -33.28 26.23 -17.69
C LEU A 448 -33.71 27.44 -18.51
N PHE A 449 -32.93 28.52 -18.50
CA PHE A 449 -33.23 29.71 -19.29
C PHE A 449 -33.31 29.41 -20.80
N THR A 450 -32.47 28.49 -21.29
CA THR A 450 -32.48 28.01 -22.68
C THR A 450 -33.84 27.41 -23.06
N ASP A 451 -34.51 26.76 -22.13
CA ASP A 451 -35.74 26.00 -22.34
C ASP A 451 -37.01 26.84 -22.18
N LEU A 452 -36.87 28.11 -21.80
CA LEU A 452 -37.99 29.06 -21.79
C LEU A 452 -38.56 29.27 -23.19
N ALA A 453 -39.86 29.49 -23.31
CA ALA A 453 -40.49 29.84 -24.58
C ALA A 453 -39.88 31.11 -25.19
N GLU A 454 -39.85 31.23 -26.52
CA GLU A 454 -39.38 32.47 -27.20
C GLU A 454 -40.18 33.71 -26.80
N SER A 455 -41.44 33.52 -26.37
CA SER A 455 -42.31 34.56 -25.85
C SER A 455 -41.99 35.03 -24.43
N TYR A 456 -40.98 34.46 -23.77
CA TYR A 456 -40.56 34.90 -22.44
C TYR A 456 -40.03 36.34 -22.49
N CYS A 457 -40.43 37.14 -21.51
CA CYS A 457 -39.93 38.50 -21.31
C CYS A 457 -39.57 38.73 -19.85
N CYS A 458 -38.76 39.74 -19.58
CA CYS A 458 -38.41 40.10 -18.21
C CYS A 458 -39.66 40.49 -17.42
N SER A 459 -39.87 39.86 -16.25
CA SER A 459 -40.99 40.13 -15.36
C SER A 459 -41.06 41.55 -14.80
N LEU A 460 -39.97 42.32 -14.89
CA LEU A 460 -39.91 43.70 -14.39
C LEU A 460 -40.05 44.76 -15.49
N CYS A 461 -39.41 44.56 -16.64
CA CYS A 461 -39.33 45.58 -17.69
C CYS A 461 -39.84 45.13 -19.07
N GLU A 462 -40.36 43.90 -19.16
CA GLU A 462 -40.91 43.30 -20.38
C GLU A 462 -39.90 43.17 -21.54
N ALA A 463 -38.60 43.36 -21.27
CA ALA A 463 -37.55 43.14 -22.26
C ALA A 463 -37.56 41.69 -22.77
N PRO A 464 -37.39 41.45 -24.08
CA PRO A 464 -37.46 40.12 -24.67
C PRO A 464 -36.35 39.17 -24.16
N LYS A 465 -36.59 37.85 -24.23
CA LYS A 465 -35.65 36.78 -23.82
C LYS A 465 -34.23 36.97 -24.37
N ASN A 466 -34.08 37.48 -25.60
CA ASN A 466 -32.78 37.72 -26.23
C ASN A 466 -31.96 38.84 -25.58
N ASN A 467 -32.57 39.65 -24.70
CA ASN A 467 -31.93 40.76 -24.00
C ASN A 467 -31.38 40.36 -22.63
N PHE A 468 -31.34 39.06 -22.33
CA PHE A 468 -30.67 38.50 -21.17
C PHE A 468 -29.27 38.00 -21.54
N LYS A 469 -28.31 38.18 -20.63
CA LYS A 469 -26.97 37.59 -20.74
C LYS A 469 -26.67 36.72 -19.53
N ILE A 470 -25.87 35.69 -19.75
CA ILE A 470 -25.36 34.84 -18.67
C ILE A 470 -24.45 35.67 -17.76
N LEU A 471 -24.67 35.57 -16.45
CA LEU A 471 -23.77 36.11 -15.44
C LEU A 471 -22.71 35.05 -15.17
N GLU A 472 -21.51 35.23 -15.73
CA GLU A 472 -20.35 34.42 -15.36
C GLU A 472 -20.01 34.71 -13.89
N ALA A 473 -19.96 33.68 -13.07
CA ALA A 473 -19.58 33.81 -11.66
C ALA A 473 -18.14 34.34 -11.55
N VAL A 474 -17.99 35.55 -10.98
CA VAL A 474 -16.68 36.10 -10.60
C VAL A 474 -16.14 35.24 -9.45
N GLU A 475 -14.98 34.62 -9.66
CA GLU A 475 -14.25 33.89 -8.63
C GLU A 475 -13.78 34.87 -7.55
N ASN A 476 -14.23 34.67 -6.31
CA ASN A 476 -13.68 35.29 -5.11
C ASN A 476 -12.88 34.26 -4.33
#